data_AF-A0A7J8QGH3-F1
#
_entry.id   AF-A0A7J8QGH3-F1
#
_cell.length_a   1.000
_cell.length_b   1.000
_cell.length_c   1.000
_cell.angle_alpha   90.00
_cell.angle_beta   90.00
_cell.angle_gamma   90.00
#
_symmetry.space_group_name_H-M   'P 1'
#
loop_
_entity.id
_entity.type
_entity.pdbx_description
1 polymer ?
#
loop_
_entity_poly.entity_id
_entity_poly.type
_entity_poly.pdbx_seq_one_letter_code
_entity_poly.pdbx_strand_id
1 'polypeptide(L)' 'MAPEWLSLVITQKVDVYSFGIIVLEVLCGRRNIDGSQQEEDRHLLKLFGRKQEEGQLLDLVDKCSDDMQLNAV' A
#
# COMPACT_ATOMS: atom_id res chain seq x y z
N MET A 1 5.07 11.87 29.01
CA MET A 1 4.12 11.67 27.90
C MET A 1 2.72 11.75 28.50
N ALA A 2 1.82 12.50 27.87
CA ALA A 2 0.50 12.82 28.44
C ALA A 2 -0.58 11.83 27.96
N PRO A 3 -1.59 11.51 28.80
CA PRO A 3 -2.50 10.37 28.65
C PRO A 3 -3.40 10.40 27.40
N GLU A 4 -3.56 11.56 26.77
CA GLU A 4 -4.33 11.72 25.53
C GLU A 4 -3.67 11.13 24.27
N TRP A 5 -2.38 10.77 24.33
CA TRP A 5 -1.65 10.18 23.19
C TRP A 5 -1.99 8.71 22.92
N LEU A 6 -2.77 8.06 23.80
CA LEU A 6 -3.06 6.62 23.79
C LEU A 6 -4.54 6.28 23.54
N SER A 7 -5.34 7.21 23.04
CA SER A 7 -6.71 6.90 22.59
C SER A 7 -6.75 6.24 21.20
N LEU A 8 -5.60 5.89 20.63
CA LEU A 8 -5.50 4.91 19.54
C LEU A 8 -5.76 3.54 20.14
N VAL A 9 -7.03 3.14 20.17
CA VAL A 9 -7.40 1.78 20.58
C VAL A 9 -6.74 0.82 19.60
N ILE A 10 -5.58 0.29 19.99
CA ILE A 10 -4.87 -0.77 19.26
C ILE A 10 -5.77 -1.99 19.37
N THR A 11 -6.50 -2.25 18.29
CA THR A 11 -7.39 -3.38 18.18
C THR A 11 -6.83 -4.31 17.12
N GLN A 12 -7.23 -5.58 17.18
CA GLN A 12 -6.98 -6.53 16.10
C GLN A 12 -7.41 -5.98 14.72
N LYS A 13 -8.41 -5.09 14.69
CA LYS A 13 -8.87 -4.42 13.47
C LYS A 13 -7.85 -3.45 12.89
N VAL A 14 -7.06 -2.78 13.73
CA VAL A 14 -5.96 -1.89 13.30
C VAL A 14 -4.84 -2.72 12.67
N ASP A 15 -4.48 -3.86 13.28
CA ASP A 15 -3.49 -4.77 12.71
C ASP A 15 -3.91 -5.30 11.34
N VAL A 16 -5.17 -5.73 11.19
CA VAL A 16 -5.70 -6.19 9.89
C VAL A 16 -5.67 -5.08 8.84
N TYR A 17 -6.02 -3.85 9.22
CA TYR A 17 -5.95 -2.71 8.31
C TYR A 17 -4.52 -2.44 7.85
N SER A 18 -3.57 -2.31 8.79
CA SER A 18 -2.16 -2.09 8.49
C SER A 18 -1.58 -3.20 7.62
N PHE A 19 -1.90 -4.46 7.92
CA PHE A 19 -1.49 -5.59 7.08
C PHE A 19 -2.02 -5.46 5.65
N GLY A 20 -3.28 -5.06 5.47
CA GLY A 20 -3.86 -4.79 4.14
C GLY A 20 -3.11 -3.69 3.37
N ILE A 21 -2.65 -2.64 4.06
CA ILE A 21 -1.80 -1.60 3.44
C ILE A 21 -0.47 -2.18 2.99
N ILE A 22 0.20 -2.95 3.84
CA ILE A 22 1.49 -3.58 3.48
C ILE A 22 1.34 -4.51 2.28
N VAL A 23 0.30 -5.33 2.24
CA VAL A 23 0.00 -6.20 1.08
C VAL A 23 -0.18 -5.36 -0.18
N LEU A 24 -0.89 -4.24 -0.09
CA LEU A 24 -1.09 -3.33 -1.22
C LEU A 24 0.23 -2.70 -1.68
N GLU A 25 1.09 -2.27 -0.75
CA GLU A 25 2.40 -1.71 -1.07
C GLU A 25 3.31 -2.72 -1.76
N VAL A 26 3.30 -3.98 -1.32
CA VAL A 26 4.07 -5.08 -1.93
C VAL A 26 3.54 -5.41 -3.31
N LEU A 27 2.23 -5.54 -3.48
CA LEU A 27 1.63 -5.85 -4.78
C LEU A 27 1.85 -4.74 -5.80
N CYS A 28 1.85 -3.48 -5.35
CA CYS A 28 2.00 -2.33 -6.24
C CYS A 28 3.44 -1.82 -6.37
N GLY A 29 4.40 -2.36 -5.61
CA GLY A 29 5.79 -1.91 -5.61
C GLY A 29 5.95 -0.43 -5.21
N ARG A 30 4.96 0.12 -4.49
CA ARG A 30 4.81 1.55 -4.26
C ARG A 30 4.33 1.82 -2.83
N ARG A 31 4.85 2.89 -2.23
CA ARG A 31 4.43 3.36 -0.89
C ARG A 31 2.99 3.87 -0.88
N ASN A 32 2.30 3.69 0.24
CA ASN A 32 0.92 4.15 0.44
C ASN A 32 0.75 5.66 0.22
N ILE A 33 1.75 6.45 0.63
CA ILE A 33 1.87 7.87 0.32
C ILE A 33 3.18 8.05 -0.43
N ASP A 34 3.07 8.37 -1.71
CA ASP A 34 4.25 8.51 -2.56
C ASP A 34 4.25 9.86 -3.27
N GLY A 35 5.16 10.73 -2.82
CA GLY A 35 5.27 12.12 -3.25
C GLY A 35 5.90 12.31 -4.63
N SER A 36 6.41 11.25 -5.28
CA SER A 36 6.86 11.32 -6.68
C SER A 36 5.72 11.23 -7.69
N GLN A 37 4.52 10.83 -7.29
CA GLN A 37 3.35 10.81 -8.17
C GLN A 37 2.61 12.14 -8.17
N GLN A 38 1.69 12.26 -9.14
CA GLN A 38 0.74 13.37 -9.19
C GLN A 38 -0.12 13.41 -7.92
N GLU A 39 -0.61 14.60 -7.57
CA GLU A 39 -1.39 14.84 -6.35
C GLU A 39 -2.62 13.91 -6.24
N GLU A 40 -3.26 13.63 -7.37
CA GLU A 40 -4.42 12.74 -7.46
C GLU A 40 -4.11 11.29 -7.10
N ASP A 41 -2.89 10.86 -7.40
CA ASP A 41 -2.42 9.48 -7.29
C ASP A 41 -1.55 9.26 -6.06
N ARG A 42 -1.18 10.33 -5.35
CA ARG A 42 -0.29 10.33 -4.19
C ARG A 42 -0.68 9.32 -3.11
N HIS A 43 -1.98 9.12 -2.92
CA HIS A 43 -2.54 8.14 -1.99
C HIS A 43 -2.91 6.85 -2.71
N LEU A 44 -2.18 5.77 -2.42
CA LEU A 44 -2.33 4.47 -3.09
C LEU A 44 -3.74 3.90 -2.95
N LEU A 45 -4.38 4.04 -1.79
CA LEU A 45 -5.76 3.59 -1.58
C LEU A 45 -6.78 4.32 -2.47
N LYS A 46 -6.60 5.64 -2.66
CA LYS A 46 -7.47 6.45 -3.50
C LYS A 46 -7.34 6.04 -4.96
N LEU A 47 -6.09 5.86 -5.40
CA LEU A 47 -5.77 5.36 -6.73
C LEU A 47 -6.34 3.95 -6.95
N PHE A 48 -6.21 3.07 -5.96
CA PHE A 48 -6.76 1.71 -6.00
C PHE A 48 -8.27 1.70 -6.17
N GLY A 49 -9.00 2.51 -5.41
CA GLY A 49 -10.45 2.62 -5.55
C GLY A 49 -10.86 3.09 -6.96
N ARG A 50 -10.19 4.13 -7.48
CA ARG A 50 -10.44 4.61 -8.85
C ARG A 50 -10.16 3.52 -9.90
N LYS A 51 -9.03 2.83 -9.78
CA LYS A 51 -8.65 1.74 -10.71
C LYS A 51 -9.57 0.53 -10.62
N GLN A 52 -10.13 0.25 -9.44
CA GLN A 52 -11.16 -0.77 -9.26
C GLN A 52 -12.44 -0.41 -10.02
N GLU A 53 -12.91 0.84 -9.91
CA GLU A 53 -14.09 1.33 -10.63
C GLU A 53 -13.87 1.35 -12.16
N GLU A 54 -12.65 1.65 -12.60
CA GLU A 54 -12.23 1.63 -14.00
C GLU A 54 -12.01 0.19 -14.54
N GLY A 55 -12.02 -0.84 -13.68
CA GLY A 55 -11.71 -2.22 -14.07
C GLY A 55 -10.24 -2.45 -14.45
N GLN A 56 -9.33 -1.55 -14.04
CA GLN A 56 -7.92 -1.48 -14.43
C GLN A 56 -6.97 -1.81 -13.26
N LEU A 57 -7.40 -2.65 -12.31
CA LEU A 57 -6.61 -3.01 -11.13
C LEU A 57 -5.23 -3.61 -11.46
N LEU A 58 -5.15 -4.40 -12.53
CA LEU A 58 -3.90 -5.05 -12.95
C LEU A 58 -2.81 -4.04 -13.35
N ASP A 59 -3.18 -2.81 -13.71
CA ASP A 59 -2.21 -1.76 -14.04
C ASP A 59 -1.45 -1.26 -12.80
N LEU A 60 -1.99 -1.51 -11.60
CA LEU A 60 -1.35 -1.18 -10.35
C LEU A 60 -0.38 -2.24 -9.85
N VAL A 61 -0.44 -3.47 -10.38
CA VAL A 61 0.46 -4.54 -9.95
C VAL A 61 1.86 -4.21 -10.47
N ASP A 62 2.84 -4.25 -9.58
CA ASP A 62 4.23 -4.05 -9.94
C ASP A 62 4.62 -5.08 -10.99
N LYS A 63 5.04 -4.60 -12.15
CA LYS A 63 5.49 -5.44 -13.26
C LYS A 63 6.92 -5.91 -13.07
N CYS A 64 7.60 -5.45 -12.02
CA CYS A 64 8.98 -5.78 -11.71
C CYS A 64 9.06 -6.61 -10.42
N SER A 65 9.33 -7.90 -10.57
CA SER A 65 10.16 -8.61 -9.61
C SER A 65 11.23 -9.36 -10.39
N ASP A 66 12.14 -8.61 -11.00
CA ASP A 66 13.41 -9.16 -11.46
C ASP A 66 14.33 -9.50 -10.26
N ASP A 67 13.96 -9.11 -9.05
CA ASP A 67 14.77 -9.30 -7.83
C ASP A 67 14.69 -10.70 -7.20
N MET A 68 13.91 -11.63 -7.77
CA MET A 68 14.00 -13.06 -7.45
C MET A 68 14.91 -13.80 -8.46
N GLN A 69 15.88 -13.10 -9.08
CA GLN A 69 16.98 -13.75 -9.78
C GLN A 69 17.83 -14.57 -8.80
N LEU A 70 17.55 -15.88 -8.77
CA LEU A 70 18.43 -17.00 -8.44
C LEU A 70 19.85 -16.62 -8.00
N ASN A 71 20.10 -16.65 -6.68
CA ASN A 71 21.41 -17.04 -6.18
C ASN A 71 21.53 -18.56 -6.31
N ALA A 72 21.61 -19.05 -7.55
CA ALA A 72 22.13 -20.37 -7.84
C ALA A 72 23.66 -20.26 -7.82
N VAL A 73 24.24 -20.45 -6.64
CA VAL A 73 25.66 -20.79 -6.46
C VAL A 73 25.85 -22.27 -6.76
#